data_AF-A8EVK1-F1
#
_entry.id   AF-A8EVK1-F1
#
_cell.length_a   1.000
_cell.length_b   1.000
_cell.length_c   1.000
_cell.angle_alpha   90.00
_cell.angle_beta   90.00
_cell.angle_gamma   90.00
#
_symmetry.space_group_name_H-M   'P 1'
#
loop_
_entity.id
_entity.type
_entity.pdbx_description
1 polymer ?
#
loop_
_entity_poly.entity_id
_entity_poly.type
_entity_poly.pdbx_seq_one_letter_code
_entity_poly.pdbx_strand_id
1 'polypeptide(L)'
;MKTCKNRIKPLLLRDIKTEALLVFIRTTLEDYFRQIEESNSHFELGSKEDSEFVFNELKKLLEKLQDTVINSSYLRSLMETASRHPSLKLLAKKEEPLIVYYNSLVKTIERLLTNGSSWIPELIVIALLSEWIIEEEKSTFFYPFLKDLDYIDLISRYDNAKIGLDKDKREIVLNMYKISSSLVEKLKNTKFKVRKK
;
A
#
# COMPACT_ATOMS: atom_id res chain seq x y z
N MET A 1 -17.90 8.94 -4.28
CA MET A 1 -17.09 7.89 -4.94
C MET A 1 -15.99 8.60 -5.74
N LYS A 2 -14.75 8.70 -5.23
CA LYS A 2 -13.64 9.26 -6.04
C LYS A 2 -13.15 8.16 -6.97
N THR A 3 -13.59 8.18 -8.22
CA THR A 3 -13.05 7.34 -9.29
C THR A 3 -11.77 7.97 -9.84
N CYS A 4 -10.70 7.19 -9.97
CA CYS A 4 -9.47 7.62 -10.63
C CYS A 4 -9.72 7.74 -12.15
N LYS A 5 -9.14 8.77 -12.78
CA LYS A 5 -9.43 9.16 -14.18
C LYS A 5 -8.91 8.14 -15.18
N ASN A 6 -7.70 7.64 -14.95
CA ASN A 6 -6.98 6.71 -15.83
C ASN A 6 -6.86 5.33 -15.17
N ARG A 7 -7.94 4.84 -14.55
CA ARG A 7 -7.92 3.57 -13.81
C ARG A 7 -7.38 2.43 -14.67
N ILE A 8 -6.36 1.78 -14.15
CA ILE A 8 -5.80 0.57 -14.74
C ILE A 8 -6.53 -0.64 -14.15
N LYS A 9 -6.92 -1.60 -15.01
CA LYS A 9 -7.68 -2.80 -14.63
C LYS A 9 -7.02 -4.05 -15.22
N PRO A 10 -6.09 -4.66 -14.49
CA PRO A 10 -5.49 -5.91 -14.91
C PRO A 10 -6.52 -7.06 -14.91
N LEU A 11 -6.35 -8.00 -15.84
CA LEU A 11 -7.27 -9.14 -15.99
C LEU A 11 -6.73 -10.44 -15.36
N LEU A 12 -5.41 -10.58 -15.26
CA LEU A 12 -4.78 -11.76 -14.71
C LEU A 12 -4.69 -11.65 -13.18
N LEU A 13 -4.97 -12.75 -12.47
CA LEU A 13 -4.96 -12.76 -11.00
C LEU A 13 -3.64 -12.28 -10.39
N ARG A 14 -2.50 -12.60 -11.03
CA ARG A 14 -1.18 -12.14 -10.58
C ARG A 14 -1.05 -10.61 -10.61
N ASP A 15 -1.63 -9.97 -11.62
CA ASP A 15 -1.56 -8.52 -11.80
C ASP A 15 -2.63 -7.82 -10.94
N ILE A 16 -3.76 -8.49 -10.67
CA ILE A 16 -4.77 -8.02 -9.70
C ILE A 16 -4.19 -8.04 -8.27
N LYS A 17 -3.25 -8.94 -7.94
CA LYS A 17 -2.53 -8.85 -6.65
C LYS A 17 -1.70 -7.57 -6.57
N THR A 18 -1.01 -7.21 -7.66
CA THR A 18 -0.29 -5.93 -7.73
C THR A 18 -1.26 -4.77 -7.58
N GLU A 19 -2.41 -4.77 -8.28
CA GLU A 19 -3.44 -3.74 -8.06
C GLU A 19 -3.86 -3.70 -6.58
N ALA A 20 -4.12 -4.84 -5.94
CA ALA A 20 -4.52 -4.90 -4.53
C ALA A 20 -3.47 -4.30 -3.58
N LEU A 21 -2.18 -4.59 -3.81
CA LEU A 21 -1.07 -3.98 -3.07
C LEU A 21 -1.06 -2.46 -3.27
N LEU A 22 -1.25 -1.99 -4.50
CA LEU A 22 -1.25 -0.56 -4.79
C LEU A 22 -2.49 0.15 -4.26
N VAL A 23 -3.65 -0.51 -4.18
CA VAL A 23 -4.85 0.02 -3.51
C VAL A 23 -4.57 0.21 -2.02
N PHE A 24 -3.89 -0.77 -1.39
CA PHE A 24 -3.46 -0.68 -0.02
C PHE A 24 -2.49 0.50 0.18
N ILE A 25 -1.41 0.57 -0.61
CA ILE A 25 -0.42 1.65 -0.57
C ILE A 25 -1.04 3.02 -0.79
N ARG A 26 -1.88 3.19 -1.82
CA ARG A 26 -2.59 4.44 -2.08
C ARG A 26 -3.37 4.88 -0.86
N THR A 27 -4.13 3.95 -0.26
CA THR A 27 -4.94 4.25 0.93
C THR A 27 -4.05 4.65 2.10
N THR A 28 -2.96 3.92 2.35
CA THR A 28 -2.00 4.23 3.41
C THR A 28 -1.37 5.62 3.23
N LEU A 29 -0.98 5.98 2.00
CA LEU A 29 -0.41 7.30 1.71
C LEU A 29 -1.46 8.41 1.85
N GLU A 30 -2.68 8.21 1.35
CA GLU A 30 -3.78 9.18 1.55
C GLU A 30 -4.04 9.44 3.03
N ASP A 31 -4.06 8.39 3.84
CA ASP A 31 -4.28 8.49 5.28
C ASP A 31 -3.09 9.14 6.00
N TYR A 32 -1.87 8.84 5.58
CA TYR A 32 -0.62 9.41 6.10
C TYR A 32 -0.51 10.92 5.83
N PHE A 33 -0.63 11.35 4.58
CA PHE A 33 -0.50 12.77 4.23
C PHE A 33 -1.61 13.61 4.87
N ARG A 34 -2.84 13.09 4.96
CA ARG A 34 -3.92 13.76 5.70
C ARG A 34 -3.57 13.92 7.18
N GLN A 35 -3.01 12.90 7.83
CA GLN A 35 -2.60 13.00 9.24
C GLN A 35 -1.51 14.06 9.44
N ILE A 36 -0.56 14.18 8.50
CA ILE A 36 0.47 15.23 8.56
C ILE A 36 -0.16 16.61 8.47
N GLU A 37 -1.07 16.81 7.52
CA GLU A 37 -1.79 18.08 7.34
C GLU A 37 -2.63 18.46 8.57
N GLU A 38 -3.23 17.48 9.25
CA GLU A 38 -4.11 17.69 10.40
C GLU A 38 -3.35 17.83 11.74
N SER A 39 -2.28 17.06 11.96
CA SER A 39 -1.64 16.92 13.28
C SER A 39 -0.22 17.49 13.35
N ASN A 40 0.37 17.86 12.20
CA ASN A 40 1.76 18.32 12.07
C ASN A 40 2.81 17.36 12.68
N SER A 41 2.43 16.09 12.90
CA SER A 41 3.25 15.08 13.55
C SER A 41 3.54 13.95 12.56
N HIS A 42 4.81 13.68 12.33
CA HIS A 42 5.31 12.56 11.52
C HIS A 42 6.58 12.00 12.14
N PHE A 43 7.00 10.83 11.67
CA PHE A 43 8.27 10.27 12.08
C PHE A 43 9.41 11.16 11.57
N GLU A 44 10.16 11.78 12.49
CA GLU A 44 11.35 12.55 12.11
C GLU A 44 12.47 11.58 11.71
N LEU A 45 12.71 11.51 10.41
CA LEU A 45 13.85 10.79 9.84
C LEU A 45 15.11 11.62 10.11
N GLY A 46 16.18 10.95 10.55
CA GLY A 46 17.43 11.52 11.08
C GLY A 46 17.73 12.98 10.74
N SER A 47 17.82 13.32 9.45
CA SER A 47 17.95 14.70 8.98
C SER A 47 16.65 15.25 8.36
N LYS A 48 16.48 16.58 8.44
CA LYS A 48 15.38 17.29 7.77
C LYS A 48 15.41 17.11 6.25
N GLU A 49 16.61 17.08 5.67
CA GLU A 49 16.82 16.87 4.22
C GLU A 49 16.35 15.47 3.80
N ASP A 50 16.64 14.43 4.57
CA ASP A 50 16.15 13.08 4.32
C ASP A 50 14.63 13.00 4.46
N SER A 51 14.08 13.63 5.49
CA SER A 51 12.63 13.68 5.72
C SER A 51 11.91 14.35 4.55
N GLU A 52 12.40 15.51 4.10
CA GLU A 52 11.84 16.24 2.95
C GLU A 52 11.98 15.45 1.65
N PHE A 53 13.11 14.76 1.45
CA PHE A 53 13.32 13.91 0.28
C PHE A 53 12.29 12.78 0.21
N VAL A 54 12.17 11.98 1.29
CA VAL A 54 11.22 10.87 1.36
C VAL A 54 9.78 11.36 1.18
N PHE A 55 9.43 12.45 1.85
CA PHE A 55 8.11 13.08 1.73
C PHE A 55 7.77 13.41 0.27
N ASN A 56 8.70 14.06 -0.45
CA ASN A 56 8.50 14.47 -1.83
C ASN A 56 8.36 13.28 -2.78
N GLU A 57 9.17 12.23 -2.61
CA GLU A 57 9.07 11.01 -3.42
C GLU A 57 7.73 10.28 -3.20
N LEU A 58 7.30 10.14 -1.94
CA LEU A 58 6.02 9.51 -1.62
C LEU A 58 4.82 10.35 -2.10
N LYS A 59 4.95 11.69 -2.12
CA LYS A 59 3.91 12.58 -2.65
C LYS A 59 3.76 12.43 -4.16
N LYS A 60 4.87 12.39 -4.91
CA LYS A 60 4.87 12.10 -6.36
C LYS A 60 4.24 10.73 -6.64
N LEU A 61 4.61 9.71 -5.86
CA LEU A 61 4.02 8.38 -5.96
C LEU A 61 2.50 8.43 -5.74
N LEU A 62 2.04 9.11 -4.69
CA LEU A 62 0.61 9.24 -4.39
C LEU A 62 -0.15 9.88 -5.56
N GLU A 63 0.37 10.94 -6.17
CA GLU A 63 -0.27 11.58 -7.34
C GLU A 63 -0.48 10.59 -8.49
N LYS A 64 0.53 9.77 -8.81
CA LYS A 64 0.42 8.73 -9.85
C LYS A 64 -0.58 7.64 -9.47
N LEU A 65 -0.61 7.24 -8.20
CA LEU A 65 -1.57 6.26 -7.69
C LEU A 65 -3.00 6.80 -7.73
N GLN A 66 -3.22 8.06 -7.39
CA GLN A 66 -4.54 8.70 -7.43
C GLN A 66 -5.12 8.76 -8.84
N ASP A 67 -4.27 8.87 -9.85
CA ASP A 67 -4.68 8.87 -11.25
C ASP A 67 -5.01 7.47 -11.80
N THR A 68 -4.33 6.42 -11.30
CA THR A 68 -4.32 5.09 -11.94
C THR A 68 -4.91 3.94 -11.11
N VAL A 69 -4.95 4.04 -9.79
CA VAL A 69 -5.33 2.95 -8.88
C VAL A 69 -6.46 3.42 -7.99
N ILE A 70 -7.50 2.61 -7.70
CA ILE A 70 -8.58 3.01 -6.78
C ILE A 70 -8.12 3.02 -5.31
N ASN A 71 -8.87 3.65 -4.41
CA ASN A 71 -8.63 3.54 -2.96
C ASN A 71 -9.65 2.62 -2.27
N SER A 72 -9.43 2.38 -0.98
CA SER A 72 -10.28 1.54 -0.14
C SER A 72 -11.75 1.99 -0.11
N SER A 73 -12.01 3.30 -0.17
CA SER A 73 -13.38 3.86 -0.12
C SER A 73 -14.23 3.41 -1.31
N TYR A 74 -13.61 3.24 -2.49
CA TYR A 74 -14.30 2.69 -3.66
C TYR A 74 -14.74 1.24 -3.41
N LEU A 75 -13.83 0.38 -2.90
CA LEU A 75 -14.13 -1.02 -2.66
C LEU A 75 -15.22 -1.20 -1.59
N ARG A 76 -15.16 -0.42 -0.51
CA ARG A 76 -16.18 -0.40 0.55
C ARG A 76 -17.54 0.02 -0.02
N SER A 77 -17.58 1.13 -0.76
CA SER A 77 -18.81 1.63 -1.38
C SER A 77 -19.41 0.61 -2.36
N LEU A 78 -18.58 -0.06 -3.17
CA LEU A 78 -19.04 -1.10 -4.09
C LEU A 78 -19.66 -2.29 -3.33
N MET A 79 -19.03 -2.75 -2.25
CA MET A 79 -19.57 -3.84 -1.43
C MET A 79 -20.90 -3.48 -0.77
N GLU A 80 -21.03 -2.26 -0.22
CA GLU A 80 -22.24 -1.80 0.47
C GLU A 80 -23.42 -1.64 -0.50
N THR A 81 -23.17 -1.10 -1.69
CA THR A 81 -24.20 -0.73 -2.67
C THR A 81 -24.57 -1.86 -3.65
N ALA A 82 -23.71 -2.86 -3.83
CA ALA A 82 -23.95 -3.97 -4.77
C ALA A 82 -25.17 -4.83 -4.43
N SER A 83 -25.58 -4.86 -3.16
CA SER A 83 -26.78 -5.57 -2.71
C SER A 83 -28.08 -4.90 -3.20
N ARG A 84 -28.05 -3.60 -3.48
CA ARG A 84 -29.22 -2.77 -3.78
C ARG A 84 -29.47 -2.58 -5.28
N HIS A 85 -28.46 -2.80 -6.13
CA HIS A 85 -28.55 -2.56 -7.58
C HIS A 85 -27.98 -3.73 -8.40
N PRO A 86 -28.77 -4.36 -9.31
CA PRO A 86 -28.32 -5.50 -10.12
C PRO A 86 -27.07 -5.23 -10.98
N SER A 87 -26.93 -4.02 -11.53
CA SER A 87 -25.77 -3.59 -12.31
C SER A 87 -24.49 -3.53 -11.46
N LEU A 88 -24.58 -3.04 -10.23
CA LEU A 88 -23.48 -3.02 -9.27
C LEU A 88 -23.13 -4.41 -8.74
N LYS A 89 -24.10 -5.32 -8.68
CA LYS A 89 -23.86 -6.72 -8.34
C LYS A 89 -22.95 -7.42 -9.35
N LEU A 90 -23.13 -7.13 -10.64
CA LEU A 90 -22.25 -7.65 -11.70
C LEU A 90 -20.85 -7.06 -11.59
N LEU A 91 -20.75 -5.75 -11.33
CA LEU A 91 -19.46 -5.07 -11.14
C LEU A 91 -18.71 -5.63 -9.91
N ALA A 92 -19.38 -5.78 -8.78
CA ALA A 92 -18.81 -6.36 -7.56
C ALA A 92 -18.28 -7.78 -7.79
N LYS A 93 -18.97 -8.59 -8.62
CA LYS A 93 -18.48 -9.92 -8.99
C LYS A 93 -17.20 -9.86 -9.84
N LYS A 94 -17.05 -8.85 -10.72
CA LYS A 94 -15.81 -8.66 -11.49
C LYS A 94 -14.65 -8.20 -10.61
N GLU A 95 -14.93 -7.36 -9.62
CA GLU A 95 -13.95 -6.82 -8.67
C GLU A 95 -13.69 -7.78 -7.48
N GLU A 96 -14.36 -8.94 -7.44
CA GLU A 96 -14.28 -9.91 -6.35
C GLU A 96 -12.84 -10.38 -6.04
N PRO A 97 -11.99 -10.70 -7.04
CA PRO A 97 -10.61 -11.08 -6.77
C PRO A 97 -9.81 -9.95 -6.10
N LEU A 98 -10.00 -8.71 -6.59
CA LEU A 98 -9.34 -7.52 -6.04
C LEU A 98 -9.75 -7.30 -4.58
N ILE A 99 -11.05 -7.39 -4.29
CA ILE A 99 -11.60 -7.28 -2.92
C ILE A 99 -11.00 -8.36 -2.01
N VAL A 100 -10.89 -9.60 -2.48
CA VAL A 100 -10.32 -10.71 -1.69
C VAL A 100 -8.85 -10.45 -1.35
N TYR A 101 -8.04 -10.05 -2.33
CA TYR A 101 -6.62 -9.77 -2.10
C TYR A 101 -6.41 -8.54 -1.21
N TYR A 102 -7.14 -7.45 -1.46
CA TYR A 102 -7.09 -6.26 -0.63
C TYR A 102 -7.49 -6.56 0.82
N ASN A 103 -8.60 -7.27 1.03
CA ASN A 103 -9.03 -7.68 2.38
C ASN A 103 -8.01 -8.60 3.07
N SER A 104 -7.23 -9.37 2.32
CA SER A 104 -6.17 -10.20 2.91
C SER A 104 -5.02 -9.35 3.47
N LEU A 105 -4.68 -8.24 2.82
CA LEU A 105 -3.68 -7.28 3.29
C LEU A 105 -4.20 -6.54 4.53
N VAL A 106 -5.41 -5.98 4.47
CA VAL A 106 -6.04 -5.26 5.58
C VAL A 106 -6.10 -6.11 6.84
N LYS A 107 -6.65 -7.33 6.76
CA LYS A 107 -6.73 -8.24 7.90
C LYS A 107 -5.36 -8.62 8.47
N THR A 108 -4.33 -8.64 7.61
CA THR A 108 -2.98 -8.99 8.05
C THR A 108 -2.35 -7.83 8.79
N ILE A 109 -2.46 -6.59 8.29
CA ILE A 109 -1.94 -5.44 9.00
C ILE A 109 -2.71 -5.17 10.30
N GLU A 110 -4.04 -5.30 10.33
CA GLU A 110 -4.85 -5.16 11.55
C GLU A 110 -4.45 -6.15 12.65
N ARG A 111 -3.99 -7.34 12.26
CA ARG A 111 -3.50 -8.35 13.19
C ARG A 111 -2.08 -8.06 13.68
N LEU A 112 -1.24 -7.45 12.85
CA LEU A 112 0.16 -7.16 13.16
C LEU A 112 0.35 -5.82 13.88
N LEU A 113 -0.54 -4.86 13.64
CA LEU A 113 -0.59 -3.55 14.28
C LEU A 113 -1.84 -3.48 15.14
N THR A 114 -1.72 -3.88 16.41
CA THR A 114 -2.80 -3.75 17.38
C THR A 114 -3.07 -2.27 17.69
N ASN A 115 -4.30 -1.95 18.11
CA ASN A 115 -4.65 -0.58 18.49
C ASN A 115 -3.67 0.00 19.51
N GLY A 116 -3.14 1.19 19.22
CA GLY A 116 -2.13 1.86 20.05
C GLY A 116 -0.68 1.53 19.69
N SER A 117 -0.42 0.65 18.71
CA SER A 117 0.93 0.43 18.21
C SER A 117 1.46 1.63 17.41
N SER A 118 2.67 2.07 17.74
CA SER A 118 3.42 3.01 16.91
C SER A 118 3.88 2.32 15.62
N TRP A 119 3.69 2.99 14.50
CA TRP A 119 4.12 2.50 13.19
C TRP A 119 4.49 3.67 12.27
N ILE A 120 5.23 3.37 11.20
CA ILE A 120 5.79 4.35 10.26
C ILE A 120 5.21 4.03 8.88
N PRO A 121 4.09 4.66 8.47
CA PRO A 121 3.33 4.28 7.27
C PRO A 121 4.14 4.37 5.97
N GLU A 122 4.88 5.47 5.82
CA GLU A 122 5.88 5.73 4.80
C GLU A 122 6.87 4.56 4.60
N LEU A 123 7.44 4.03 5.68
CA LEU A 123 8.41 2.93 5.62
C LEU A 123 7.74 1.61 5.23
N ILE A 124 6.52 1.34 5.70
CA ILE A 124 5.75 0.17 5.24
C ILE A 124 5.52 0.27 3.72
N VAL A 125 5.16 1.44 3.21
CA VAL A 125 4.94 1.64 1.76
C VAL A 125 6.22 1.36 0.97
N ILE A 126 7.34 1.93 1.40
CA ILE A 126 8.64 1.77 0.73
C ILE A 126 9.06 0.29 0.75
N ALA A 127 9.03 -0.35 1.92
CA ALA A 127 9.43 -1.74 2.08
C ALA A 127 8.53 -2.69 1.30
N LEU A 128 7.20 -2.48 1.31
CA LEU A 128 6.25 -3.28 0.52
C LEU A 128 6.54 -3.19 -0.97
N LEU A 129 6.79 -1.99 -1.49
CA LEU A 129 7.09 -1.82 -2.91
C LEU A 129 8.44 -2.41 -3.27
N SER A 130 9.46 -2.19 -2.46
CA SER A 130 10.79 -2.76 -2.68
C SER A 130 10.73 -4.28 -2.73
N GLU A 131 10.13 -4.92 -1.73
CA GLU A 131 10.02 -6.38 -1.69
C GLU A 131 9.15 -6.91 -2.84
N TRP A 132 8.01 -6.27 -3.13
CA TRP A 132 7.11 -6.74 -4.19
C TRP A 132 7.66 -6.55 -5.61
N ILE A 133 8.38 -5.46 -5.88
CA ILE A 133 8.85 -5.12 -7.22
C ILE A 133 10.25 -5.67 -7.48
N ILE A 134 11.16 -5.52 -6.52
CA ILE A 134 12.57 -5.88 -6.68
C ILE A 134 12.79 -7.34 -6.34
N GLU A 135 12.52 -7.75 -5.10
CA GLU A 135 12.82 -9.12 -4.63
C GLU A 135 11.90 -10.16 -5.29
N GLU A 136 10.62 -9.82 -5.44
CA GLU A 136 9.62 -10.68 -6.06
C GLU A 136 9.54 -10.55 -7.59
N GLU A 137 10.36 -9.68 -8.18
CA GLU A 137 10.48 -9.41 -9.63
C GLU A 137 9.12 -9.21 -10.33
N LYS A 138 8.15 -8.57 -9.66
CA LYS A 138 6.80 -8.42 -10.21
C LYS A 138 6.82 -7.38 -11.33
N SER A 139 6.10 -7.69 -12.41
CA SER A 139 6.04 -6.81 -13.58
C SER A 139 5.43 -5.46 -13.24
N THR A 140 6.13 -4.39 -13.62
CA THR A 140 5.66 -3.00 -13.58
C THR A 140 5.04 -2.54 -14.90
N PHE A 141 4.74 -3.46 -15.82
CA PHE A 141 4.20 -3.12 -17.15
C PHE A 141 2.96 -2.21 -17.07
N PHE A 142 2.04 -2.52 -16.17
CA PHE A 142 0.84 -1.72 -15.95
C PHE A 142 1.11 -0.44 -15.16
N TYR A 143 2.16 -0.39 -14.35
CA TYR A 143 2.45 0.74 -13.46
C TYR A 143 3.92 1.16 -13.64
N PRO A 144 4.28 1.73 -14.80
CA PRO A 144 5.68 1.98 -15.16
C PRO A 144 6.36 2.99 -14.22
N PHE A 145 5.59 3.91 -13.64
CA PHE A 145 6.09 4.90 -12.66
C PHE A 145 6.73 4.26 -11.42
N LEU A 146 6.46 2.98 -11.14
CA LEU A 146 7.13 2.27 -10.05
C LEU A 146 8.63 2.06 -10.31
N LYS A 147 9.07 2.12 -11.58
CA LYS A 147 10.51 2.03 -11.91
C LYS A 147 11.26 3.33 -11.61
N ASP A 148 10.56 4.45 -11.46
CA ASP A 148 11.17 5.75 -11.26
C ASP A 148 11.59 5.98 -9.80
N LEU A 149 11.17 5.10 -8.88
CA LEU A 149 11.51 5.15 -7.46
C LEU A 149 12.87 4.52 -7.20
N ASP A 150 13.76 5.25 -6.53
CA ASP A 150 14.99 4.70 -6.00
C ASP A 150 14.73 4.02 -4.64
N TYR A 151 14.29 2.76 -4.70
CA TYR A 151 13.99 1.97 -3.50
C TYR A 151 15.19 1.80 -2.58
N ILE A 152 16.40 1.70 -3.15
CA ILE A 152 17.62 1.50 -2.38
C ILE A 152 17.96 2.76 -1.61
N ASP A 153 17.92 3.93 -2.26
CA ASP A 153 18.18 5.21 -1.58
C ASP A 153 17.13 5.45 -0.48
N LEU A 154 15.85 5.25 -0.78
CA LEU A 154 14.77 5.40 0.20
C LEU A 154 14.96 4.51 1.43
N ILE A 155 15.26 3.23 1.26
CA ILE A 155 15.52 2.29 2.38
C ILE A 155 16.78 2.71 3.15
N SER A 156 17.84 3.07 2.43
CA SER A 156 19.12 3.42 3.05
C SER A 156 19.01 4.61 4.01
N ARG A 157 18.13 5.57 3.73
CA ARG A 157 17.88 6.71 4.62
C ARG A 157 17.26 6.28 5.94
N TYR A 158 16.34 5.32 5.96
CA TYR A 158 15.81 4.74 7.20
C TYR A 158 16.86 3.93 7.95
N ASP A 159 17.68 3.16 7.23
CA ASP A 159 18.74 2.35 7.84
C ASP A 159 19.84 3.22 8.46
N ASN A 160 20.20 4.34 7.81
CA ASN A 160 21.14 5.32 8.35
C ASN A 160 20.55 6.05 9.56
N ALA A 161 19.29 6.51 9.48
CA ALA A 161 18.62 7.18 10.58
C ALA A 161 18.54 6.28 11.83
N LYS A 162 18.30 4.97 11.64
CA LYS A 162 18.22 3.97 12.71
C LYS A 162 19.46 3.94 13.63
N ILE A 163 20.64 4.28 13.12
CA ILE A 163 21.89 4.30 13.91
C ILE A 163 21.80 5.30 15.07
N GLY A 164 21.13 6.43 14.87
CA GLY A 164 20.97 7.47 15.90
C GLY A 164 19.76 7.27 16.84
N LEU A 165 18.87 6.34 16.53
CA LEU A 165 17.61 6.15 17.28
C LEU A 165 17.81 5.40 18.60
N ASP A 166 16.94 5.65 19.58
CA ASP A 166 16.81 4.84 20.77
C ASP A 166 16.30 3.43 20.44
N LYS A 167 16.43 2.49 21.40
CA LYS A 167 16.10 1.08 21.19
C LYS A 167 14.65 0.88 20.73
N ASP A 168 13.71 1.63 21.28
CA ASP A 168 12.28 1.45 21.01
C ASP A 168 11.96 1.93 19.59
N LYS A 169 12.49 3.08 19.19
CA LYS A 169 12.37 3.57 17.80
C LYS A 169 13.03 2.65 16.78
N ARG A 170 14.21 2.08 17.11
CA ARG A 170 14.86 1.07 16.24
C ARG A 170 13.99 -0.17 16.07
N GLU A 171 13.33 -0.61 17.13
CA GLU A 171 12.43 -1.75 17.09
C GLU A 171 11.20 -1.47 16.21
N ILE A 172 10.64 -0.27 16.27
CA ILE A 172 9.55 0.16 15.38
C ILE A 172 9.99 0.07 13.91
N VAL A 173 11.15 0.63 13.55
CA VAL A 173 11.70 0.56 12.18
C VAL A 173 11.86 -0.89 11.72
N LEU A 174 12.49 -1.74 12.54
CA LEU A 174 12.66 -3.16 12.23
C LEU A 174 11.32 -3.90 12.08
N ASN A 175 10.32 -3.51 12.87
CA ASN A 175 8.99 -4.10 12.78
C ASN A 175 8.30 -3.74 11.46
N MET A 176 8.55 -2.55 10.89
CA MET A 176 7.95 -2.17 9.60
C MET A 176 8.42 -3.08 8.46
N TYR A 177 9.71 -3.44 8.44
CA TYR A 177 10.24 -4.41 7.49
C TYR A 177 9.58 -5.78 7.67
N LYS A 178 9.49 -6.29 8.91
CA LYS A 178 8.85 -7.58 9.22
C LYS A 178 7.37 -7.62 8.81
N ILE A 179 6.65 -6.52 9.04
CA ILE A 179 5.23 -6.39 8.66
C ILE A 179 5.10 -6.41 7.14
N SER A 180 5.96 -5.68 6.44
CA SER A 180 5.98 -5.64 4.97
C SER A 180 6.18 -7.03 4.37
N SER A 181 7.15 -7.80 4.88
CA SER A 181 7.36 -9.18 4.40
C SER A 181 6.21 -10.11 4.73
N SER A 182 5.59 -9.93 5.91
CA SER A 182 4.40 -10.69 6.27
C SER A 182 3.21 -10.40 5.35
N LEU A 183 3.06 -9.16 4.91
CA LEU A 183 2.03 -8.73 3.96
C LEU A 183 2.29 -9.28 2.56
N VAL A 184 3.53 -9.21 2.07
CA VAL A 184 3.94 -9.78 0.78
C VAL A 184 3.70 -11.28 0.76
N GLU A 185 4.19 -12.01 1.77
CA GLU A 185 3.97 -13.46 1.90
C GLU A 185 2.49 -13.80 1.94
N LYS A 186 1.68 -13.02 2.68
CA LYS A 186 0.23 -13.26 2.70
C LYS A 186 -0.39 -13.07 1.32
N LEU A 187 -0.04 -12.00 0.61
CA LEU A 187 -0.59 -11.69 -0.69
C LEU A 187 -0.20 -12.75 -1.74
N LYS A 188 1.07 -13.19 -1.74
CA LYS A 188 1.56 -14.30 -2.57
C LYS A 188 0.76 -15.57 -2.35
N ASN A 189 0.54 -15.94 -1.10
CA ASN A 189 -0.10 -17.21 -0.74
C ASN A 189 -1.63 -17.17 -0.80
N THR A 190 -2.24 -15.99 -0.86
CA THR A 190 -3.70 -15.87 -1.01
C THR A 190 -4.13 -16.34 -2.39
N LYS A 191 -4.99 -17.37 -2.41
CA LYS A 191 -5.58 -17.94 -3.63
C LYS A 191 -7.02 -17.48 -3.77
N PHE A 192 -7.38 -17.00 -4.95
CA PHE A 192 -8.77 -16.74 -5.30
C PHE A 192 -9.38 -17.99 -5.93
N LYS A 193 -10.44 -18.52 -5.34
CA LYS A 193 -11.21 -19.63 -5.91
C LYS A 193 -12.45 -19.06 -6.60
N VAL A 194 -12.53 -19.20 -7.92
CA VAL A 194 -13.74 -18.87 -8.67
C VAL A 194 -14.85 -19.80 -8.19
N ARG A 195 -15.85 -19.25 -7.50
CA ARG A 195 -17.08 -20.02 -7.23
C ARG A 195 -17.81 -20.19 -8.56
N LYS A 196 -17.77 -21.40 -9.12
CA LYS A 196 -18.68 -21.78 -10.21
C LYS A 196 -20.10 -21.63 -9.66
N LYS A 197 -20.87 -20.73 -10.27
CA LYS A 197 -22.33 -20.72 -10.11
C LYS A 197 -22.89 -21.84 -10.97
#